data_AF-A0A7R9QD87-F1
#
_entry.id   AF-A0A7R9QD87-F1
#
_cell.length_a   1.000
_cell.length_b   1.000
_cell.length_c   1.000
_cell.angle_alpha   90.00
_cell.angle_beta   90.00
_cell.angle_gamma   90.00
#
_symmetry.space_group_name_H-M   'P 1'
#
loop_
_entity.id
_entity.type
_entity.pdbx_description
1 polymer ?
#
loop_
_entity_poly.entity_id
_entity_poly.type
_entity_poly.pdbx_seq_one_letter_code
_entity_poly.pdbx_strand_id
1 'polypeptide(L)'
;MVSPQEIYTKSATKSVAIKTVDQSHRHLFKSAKEKTFANEESLPSLPVPTLRPTLDCYLDSVRAIAGDQQYETSAEMCRRFEAGVGQTLQHMFEKRTQNSKNW
;
A
#
# COMPACT_ATOMS: atom_id res chain seq x y z
N MET A 1 1.33 -77.56 -24.13
CA MET A 1 1.73 -76.14 -24.00
C MET A 1 2.35 -75.69 -25.31
N VAL A 2 1.57 -75.05 -26.19
CA VAL A 2 2.02 -74.25 -27.34
C VAL A 2 0.90 -73.23 -27.64
N SER A 3 1.26 -71.96 -27.80
CA SER A 3 0.41 -70.80 -28.08
C SER A 3 -0.34 -70.87 -29.41
N PRO A 4 -1.55 -70.32 -29.43
CA PRO A 4 -2.03 -69.55 -30.58
C PRO A 4 -2.70 -68.24 -30.09
N GLN A 5 -2.45 -67.04 -30.61
CA GLN A 5 -2.64 -66.65 -32.01
C GLN A 5 -1.89 -65.34 -32.30
N GLU A 6 -1.14 -65.36 -33.39
CA GLU A 6 -0.79 -64.18 -34.18
C GLU A 6 -2.05 -63.60 -34.80
N ILE A 7 -2.37 -62.32 -34.56
CA ILE A 7 -2.86 -61.41 -35.61
C ILE A 7 -2.43 -59.99 -35.22
N TYR A 8 -1.26 -59.55 -35.68
CA TYR A 8 -0.91 -58.13 -35.66
C TYR A 8 -0.58 -57.67 -37.09
N THR A 9 -1.58 -57.08 -37.76
CA THR A 9 -1.40 -56.40 -39.03
C THR A 9 -1.18 -54.91 -38.81
N LYS A 10 -0.25 -54.38 -39.61
CA LYS A 10 0.22 -53.00 -39.64
C LYS A 10 -0.89 -52.06 -40.12
N SER A 11 -0.99 -50.88 -39.51
CA SER A 11 -1.48 -49.67 -40.19
C SER A 11 -0.96 -48.42 -39.49
N ALA A 12 -0.13 -47.66 -40.20
CA ALA A 12 0.27 -46.32 -39.82
C ALA A 12 -0.93 -45.38 -39.95
N THR A 13 -1.29 -44.70 -38.85
CA THR A 13 -2.23 -43.58 -38.87
C THR A 13 -1.57 -42.38 -38.20
N LYS A 14 -1.55 -41.29 -38.97
CA LYS A 14 -1.09 -39.94 -38.63
C LYS A 14 -1.64 -39.53 -37.25
N SER A 15 -0.77 -39.27 -36.29
CA SER A 15 -1.15 -38.53 -35.09
C SER A 15 -1.30 -37.05 -35.44
N VAL A 16 -2.51 -36.65 -35.84
CA VAL A 16 -2.96 -35.28 -35.63
C VAL A 16 -3.90 -35.31 -34.44
N ALA A 17 -3.37 -34.94 -33.28
CA ALA A 17 -4.18 -34.66 -32.10
C ALA A 17 -4.14 -33.14 -31.87
N ILE A 18 -5.16 -32.45 -32.39
CA ILE A 18 -5.56 -31.16 -31.84
C ILE A 18 -6.50 -31.45 -30.68
N LYS A 19 -5.98 -31.32 -29.45
CA LYS A 19 -6.70 -31.25 -28.17
C LYS A 19 -5.74 -30.56 -27.20
N THR A 20 -6.02 -29.49 -26.48
CA THR A 20 -7.15 -28.58 -26.29
C THR A 20 -6.48 -27.33 -25.70
N VAL A 21 -7.01 -26.12 -25.96
CA VAL A 21 -6.50 -24.84 -25.43
C VAL A 21 -6.05 -24.97 -23.96
N ASP A 22 -4.74 -24.91 -23.72
CA ASP A 22 -4.18 -24.91 -22.37
C ASP A 22 -4.51 -23.58 -21.72
N GLN A 23 -5.08 -23.71 -20.54
CA GLN A 23 -5.85 -22.70 -19.86
C GLN A 23 -4.94 -21.53 -19.46
N SER A 24 -5.24 -20.36 -20.02
CA SER A 24 -4.74 -19.05 -19.63
C SER A 24 -4.77 -18.83 -18.11
N HIS A 25 -3.73 -19.15 -17.35
CA HIS A 25 -3.66 -18.76 -15.94
C HIS A 25 -2.28 -18.19 -15.57
N ARG A 26 -2.20 -16.87 -15.80
CA ARG A 26 -1.42 -15.92 -14.99
C ARG A 26 0.09 -16.17 -14.97
N HIS A 27 0.78 -15.74 -16.04
CA HIS A 27 2.18 -15.34 -15.91
C HIS A 27 2.24 -14.16 -14.93
N LEU A 28 2.36 -14.49 -13.64
CA LEU A 28 2.75 -13.55 -12.61
C LEU A 28 4.18 -13.14 -12.96
N PHE A 29 4.33 -11.93 -13.53
CA PHE A 29 5.62 -11.26 -13.69
C PHE A 29 6.24 -11.06 -12.30
N LYS A 30 6.87 -12.10 -11.77
CA LYS A 30 7.58 -12.10 -10.49
C LYS A 30 9.04 -11.83 -10.77
N SER A 31 9.59 -10.84 -10.09
CA SER A 31 11.03 -10.63 -10.05
C SER A 31 11.69 -11.87 -9.43
N ALA A 32 12.70 -12.44 -10.10
CA ALA A 32 13.51 -13.51 -9.53
C ALA A 32 14.51 -13.00 -8.48
N LYS A 33 14.79 -11.69 -8.49
CA LYS A 33 15.79 -11.05 -7.63
C LYS A 33 15.19 -10.42 -6.38
N GLU A 34 14.01 -9.80 -6.51
CA GLU A 34 13.39 -9.04 -5.42
C GLU A 34 12.17 -9.76 -4.86
N LYS A 35 12.11 -9.85 -3.53
CA LYS A 35 10.93 -10.34 -2.81
C LYS A 35 9.95 -9.19 -2.61
N THR A 36 8.65 -9.48 -2.64
CA THR A 36 7.58 -8.48 -2.50
C THR A 36 7.72 -7.58 -1.27
N PHE A 37 8.23 -8.11 -0.15
CA PHE A 37 8.39 -7.40 1.11
C PHE A 37 9.85 -7.17 1.49
N ALA A 38 10.78 -7.18 0.53
CA ALA A 38 12.21 -7.06 0.81
C ALA A 38 12.60 -5.75 1.52
N ASN A 39 11.81 -4.68 1.34
CA ASN A 39 12.11 -3.35 1.85
C ASN A 39 11.28 -2.94 3.07
N GLU A 40 10.30 -3.75 3.52
CA GLU A 40 9.39 -3.37 4.62
C GLU A 40 10.14 -2.99 5.90
N GLU A 41 11.22 -3.73 6.19
CA GLU A 41 12.01 -3.47 7.40
C GLU A 41 12.90 -2.23 7.29
N SER A 42 13.31 -1.85 6.09
CA SER A 42 14.15 -0.68 5.83
C SER A 42 13.36 0.61 5.60
N LEU A 43 12.02 0.54 5.54
CA LEU A 43 11.19 1.75 5.44
C LEU A 43 11.42 2.68 6.63
N PRO A 44 11.57 4.00 6.38
CA PRO A 44 11.73 4.97 7.44
C PRO A 44 10.44 5.06 8.27
N SER A 45 10.58 5.50 9.52
CA SER A 45 9.43 5.80 10.36
C SER A 45 8.68 7.05 9.85
N LEU A 46 7.36 7.09 10.03
CA LEU A 46 6.56 8.23 9.61
C LEU A 46 6.98 9.48 10.40
N PRO A 47 7.36 10.58 9.75
CA PRO A 47 7.79 11.79 10.45
C PRO A 47 6.59 12.48 11.10
N VAL A 48 6.76 12.99 12.31
CA VAL A 48 5.77 13.85 12.97
C VAL A 48 5.94 15.29 12.46
N PRO A 49 4.90 15.89 11.83
CA PRO A 49 4.97 17.30 11.46
C PRO A 49 4.96 18.18 12.71
N THR A 50 5.68 19.29 12.66
CA THR A 50 5.66 20.29 13.74
C THR A 50 4.30 20.99 13.82
N LEU A 51 3.94 21.46 15.02
CA LEU A 51 2.61 22.04 15.27
C LEU A 51 2.29 23.25 14.38
N ARG A 52 3.21 24.21 14.25
CA ARG A 52 2.96 25.47 13.52
C ARG A 52 2.59 25.25 12.04
N PRO A 53 3.42 24.59 11.20
CA PRO A 53 3.04 24.28 9.82
C PRO A 53 1.75 23.48 9.68
N THR A 54 1.45 22.60 10.65
CA THR A 54 0.20 21.83 10.66
C THR A 54 -1.00 22.75 10.82
N LEU A 55 -0.92 23.74 11.72
CA LEU A 55 -1.97 24.73 11.91
C LEU A 55 -2.09 25.68 10.71
N ASP A 56 -0.97 26.06 10.09
CA ASP A 56 -1.00 26.89 8.88
C ASP A 56 -1.70 26.14 7.72
N CYS A 57 -1.37 24.87 7.46
CA CYS A 57 -2.08 24.05 6.46
C CYS A 57 -3.57 23.85 6.77
N TYR A 58 -3.91 23.74 8.06
CA TYR A 58 -5.31 23.68 8.49
C TYR A 58 -6.04 24.99 8.15
N LEU A 59 -5.45 26.15 8.45
CA LEU A 59 -6.04 27.44 8.14
C LEU A 59 -6.18 27.66 6.62
N ASP A 60 -5.19 27.26 5.83
CA ASP A 60 -5.29 27.30 4.36
C ASP A 60 -6.49 26.48 3.85
N SER A 61 -6.71 25.30 4.43
CA SER A 61 -7.85 24.44 4.09
C SER A 61 -9.18 25.06 4.49
N VAL A 62 -9.24 25.71 5.66
CA VAL A 62 -10.45 26.41 6.15
C VAL A 62 -10.76 27.63 5.29
N ARG A 63 -9.73 28.37 4.84
CA ARG A 63 -9.90 29.59 4.03
C ARG A 63 -10.67 29.33 2.74
N ALA A 64 -10.55 28.13 2.18
CA ALA A 64 -11.25 27.75 0.95
C ALA A 64 -12.78 27.68 1.10
N ILE A 65 -13.29 27.49 2.33
CA ILE A 65 -14.72 27.25 2.58
C ILE A 65 -15.36 28.24 3.55
N ALA A 66 -14.56 28.94 4.36
CA ALA A 66 -15.04 29.84 5.41
C ALA A 66 -15.15 31.29 4.92
N GLY A 67 -16.19 32.00 5.36
CA GLY A 67 -16.24 33.45 5.24
C GLY A 67 -15.24 34.15 6.17
N ASP A 68 -14.95 35.43 5.93
CA ASP A 68 -13.88 36.15 6.64
C ASP A 68 -14.00 36.12 8.18
N GLN A 69 -15.22 36.32 8.71
CA GLN A 69 -15.44 36.30 10.16
C GLN A 69 -15.22 34.91 10.78
N GLN A 70 -15.63 33.85 10.07
CA GLN A 70 -15.43 32.47 10.50
C GLN A 70 -13.96 32.10 10.45
N TYR A 71 -13.26 32.51 9.38
CA TYR A 71 -11.83 32.31 9.24
C TYR A 71 -11.05 32.99 10.37
N GLU A 72 -11.34 34.26 10.69
CA GLU A 72 -10.64 34.96 11.77
C GLU A 72 -10.87 34.29 13.13
N THR A 73 -12.08 33.79 13.36
CA THR A 73 -12.39 33.01 14.57
C THR A 73 -11.53 31.74 14.65
N SER A 74 -11.42 30.99 13.55
CA SER A 74 -10.55 29.81 13.46
C SER A 74 -9.07 30.16 13.66
N ALA A 75 -8.60 31.26 13.04
CA ALA A 75 -7.22 31.73 13.17
C ALA A 75 -6.89 32.08 14.63
N GLU A 76 -7.80 32.75 15.34
CA GLU A 76 -7.64 33.04 16.76
C GLU A 76 -7.62 31.77 17.62
N MET A 77 -8.48 30.80 17.33
CA MET A 77 -8.45 29.50 18.00
C MET A 77 -7.11 28.77 17.79
N CYS A 78 -6.58 28.77 16.56
CA CYS A 78 -5.28 28.19 16.25
C CYS A 78 -4.15 28.90 17.00
N ARG A 79 -4.13 30.23 17.05
CA ARG A 79 -3.14 31.00 17.82
C ARG A 79 -3.17 30.64 19.31
N ARG A 80 -4.37 30.58 19.91
CA ARG A 80 -4.55 30.22 21.32
C ARG A 80 -4.18 28.76 21.60
N PHE A 81 -4.47 27.86 20.66
CA PHE A 81 -4.09 26.45 20.77
C PHE A 81 -2.56 26.30 20.71
N GLU A 82 -1.92 26.95 19.75
CA GLU A 82 -0.47 26.94 19.59
C GLU A 82 0.28 27.57 20.76
N ALA A 83 -0.24 28.65 21.34
CA ALA A 83 0.36 29.28 22.52
C ALA A 83 0.02 28.53 23.84
N GLY A 84 -0.87 27.54 23.78
CA GLY A 84 -1.43 26.88 24.96
C GLY A 84 -1.30 25.36 24.89
N VAL A 85 -2.43 24.68 25.08
CA VAL A 85 -2.49 23.21 25.22
C VAL A 85 -1.93 22.45 24.01
N GLY A 86 -1.91 23.06 22.83
CA GLY A 86 -1.39 22.45 21.62
C GLY A 86 0.08 22.05 21.72
N GLN A 87 0.93 22.85 22.36
CA GLN A 87 2.35 22.52 22.55
C GLN A 87 2.52 21.31 23.47
N THR A 88 1.77 21.27 24.57
CA THR A 88 1.78 20.14 25.51
C THR A 88 1.34 18.86 24.81
N LEU A 89 0.27 18.92 24.02
CA LEU A 89 -0.23 17.78 23.26
C LEU A 89 0.77 17.32 22.19
N GLN A 90 1.37 18.26 21.45
CA GLN A 90 2.41 17.97 20.45
C GLN A 90 3.61 17.26 21.09
N HIS A 91 4.08 17.75 22.24
CA HIS A 91 5.20 17.12 22.95
C HIS A 91 4.85 15.70 23.44
N MET A 92 3.65 15.52 24.00
CA MET A 92 3.17 14.19 24.41
C MET A 92 3.05 13.24 23.22
N PHE A 93 2.64 13.77 22.07
CA PHE A 93 2.52 13.03 20.84
C PHE A 93 3.88 12.59 20.31
N GLU A 94 4.84 13.50 20.17
CA GLU A 94 6.22 13.19 19.77
C GLU A 94 6.87 12.14 20.69
N LYS A 95 6.62 12.22 22.00
CA LYS A 95 7.09 11.20 22.94
C LYS A 95 6.46 9.83 22.68
N ARG A 96 5.18 9.78 22.29
CA ARG A 96 4.47 8.54 21.97
C ARG A 96 5.00 7.92 20.67
N THR A 97 5.30 8.72 19.66
CA THR A 97 5.70 8.22 18.33
C THR A 97 7.11 7.60 18.31
N GLN A 98 7.96 7.88 19.30
CA GLN A 98 9.30 7.29 19.45
C GLN A 98 9.31 5.75 19.45
N ASN A 99 8.19 5.11 19.78
CA ASN A 99 8.08 3.65 19.88
C ASN A 99 7.29 2.99 18.74
N SER A 100 6.97 3.71 17.66
CA SER A 100 6.25 3.16 16.51
C SER A 100 6.85 3.58 15.16
N LYS A 101 6.92 2.65 14.20
CA LYS A 101 7.30 2.95 12.80
C LYS A 101 6.25 3.82 12.10
N ASN A 102 4.99 3.70 12.50
CA ASN A 102 3.85 4.46 12.01
C ASN A 102 2.97 4.77 13.23
N TRP A 103 2.58 6.04 13.40
CA TRP A 103 1.93 6.55 14.61
C TRP A 103 0.49 6.96 14.38
#